data_AF-A0A6L8TVQ4-F1
#
_entry.id   AF-A0A6L8TVQ4-F1
#
_cell.length_a   1.000
_cell.length_b   1.000
_cell.length_c   1.000
_cell.angle_alpha   90.00
_cell.angle_beta   90.00
_cell.angle_gamma   90.00
#
_symmetry.space_group_name_H-M   'P 1'
#
loop_
_entity.id
_entity.type
_entity.pdbx_description
1 polymer ?
#
loop_
_entity_poly.entity_id
_entity_poly.type
_entity_poly.pdbx_seq_one_letter_code
_entity_poly.pdbx_strand_id
1 'polypeptide(L)'
;IISAVTFLLPAVYINLLPSENPGDSVILTWIHLPLLMWFAWGMAFTDYDFRNRSRRMDFIRHNGDLLIIYALIAIAGGILTAITIGLFDSIGLSIGEFYAENIIIAGAASAPVVAAFITDSYPALLNRTAPLIAGIFSPLVLLTLIIFLVAMAVAGKDPYNNRDFLLIFNVMLLGVMAIIIYSVSGTQAAKPGKFNRIVLFVLSIISIAIDLVALSAIFYRLGEYGLTPNKLAVLASNILVLVNLIMIMTDLFRINFRNREFRIVENTVAKYLPVYLAWIIFVVFCFPLIFGMK
;
A
#
# COMPACT_ATOMS: atom_id res chain seq x y z
N ILE A 1 -22.24 10.52 -16.44
CA ILE A 1 -23.19 10.28 -15.32
C ILE A 1 -22.56 9.40 -14.24
N ILE A 2 -22.12 8.17 -14.56
CA ILE A 2 -21.53 7.25 -13.56
C ILE A 2 -20.36 7.88 -12.80
N SER A 3 -19.34 8.41 -13.49
CA SER A 3 -18.24 9.12 -12.82
C SER A 3 -18.70 10.28 -11.94
N ALA A 4 -19.60 11.13 -12.44
CA ALA A 4 -20.10 12.27 -11.68
C ALA A 4 -20.74 11.82 -10.36
N VAL A 5 -21.56 10.76 -10.36
CA VAL A 5 -22.17 10.20 -9.15
C VAL A 5 -21.10 9.62 -8.21
N THR A 6 -20.12 8.88 -8.73
CA THR A 6 -19.04 8.27 -7.93
C THR A 6 -18.21 9.31 -7.19
N PHE A 7 -18.00 10.50 -7.76
CA PHE A 7 -17.26 11.58 -7.10
C PHE A 7 -18.14 12.48 -6.24
N LEU A 8 -19.36 12.81 -6.70
CA LEU A 8 -20.26 13.71 -5.98
C LEU A 8 -20.80 13.09 -4.69
N LEU A 9 -21.14 11.80 -4.69
CA LEU A 9 -21.74 11.14 -3.52
C LEU A 9 -20.78 11.16 -2.31
N PRO A 10 -19.51 10.72 -2.42
CA PRO A 10 -18.58 10.80 -1.31
C PRO A 10 -18.25 12.25 -0.91
N ALA A 11 -18.20 13.17 -1.89
CA ALA A 11 -17.96 14.59 -1.63
C ALA A 11 -19.10 15.23 -0.81
N VAL A 12 -20.36 14.97 -1.16
CA VAL A 12 -21.50 15.45 -0.36
C VAL A 12 -21.50 14.78 1.01
N TYR A 13 -21.29 13.46 1.06
CA TYR A 13 -21.30 12.70 2.31
C TYR A 13 -20.26 13.18 3.32
N ILE A 14 -19.00 13.40 2.92
CA ILE A 14 -17.96 13.87 3.85
C ILE A 14 -18.26 15.27 4.40
N ASN A 15 -18.91 16.14 3.61
CA ASN A 15 -19.30 17.48 4.05
C ASN A 15 -20.51 17.48 5.01
N LEU A 16 -21.24 16.37 5.11
CA LEU A 16 -22.33 16.20 6.08
C LEU A 16 -21.84 15.65 7.43
N LEU A 17 -20.60 15.15 7.51
CA LEU A 17 -20.03 14.63 8.75
C LEU A 17 -19.58 15.76 9.68
N PRO A 18 -19.58 15.53 11.01
CA PRO A 18 -19.15 16.54 11.97
C PRO A 18 -17.68 16.91 11.75
N SER A 19 -17.39 18.19 11.57
CA SER A 19 -16.02 18.72 11.45
C SER A 19 -15.43 19.14 12.80
N GLU A 20 -16.25 19.58 13.75
CA GLU A 20 -15.83 19.97 15.09
C GLU A 20 -15.87 18.76 16.04
N ASN A 21 -14.72 18.42 16.63
CA ASN A 21 -14.51 17.23 17.47
C ASN A 21 -14.91 15.91 16.78
N PRO A 22 -14.26 15.57 15.65
CA PRO A 22 -14.59 14.37 14.90
C PRO A 22 -14.31 13.12 15.74
N GLY A 23 -15.30 12.23 15.77
CA GLY A 23 -15.16 10.91 16.33
C GLY A 23 -14.14 10.02 15.63
N ASP A 24 -13.70 8.96 16.31
CA ASP A 24 -12.81 7.94 15.72
C ASP A 24 -13.36 7.41 14.39
N SER A 25 -14.69 7.23 14.31
CA SER A 25 -15.39 6.75 13.11
C SER A 25 -15.34 7.75 11.93
N VAL A 26 -15.33 9.05 12.22
CA VAL A 26 -15.23 10.13 11.24
C VAL A 26 -13.80 10.26 10.73
N ILE A 27 -12.81 10.23 11.64
CA ILE A 27 -11.38 10.23 11.28
C ILE A 27 -11.07 9.04 10.36
N LEU A 28 -11.61 7.87 10.69
CA LEU A 28 -11.42 6.68 9.88
C LEU A 28 -11.99 6.84 8.46
N THR A 29 -13.12 7.53 8.32
CA THR A 29 -13.70 7.89 7.02
C THR A 29 -12.76 8.78 6.22
N TRP A 30 -12.15 9.79 6.85
CA TRP A 30 -11.19 10.68 6.20
C TRP A 30 -9.95 9.94 5.70
N ILE A 31 -9.46 8.95 6.46
CA ILE A 31 -8.32 8.12 6.05
C ILE A 31 -8.67 7.22 4.86
N HIS A 32 -9.89 6.66 4.83
CA HIS A 32 -10.31 5.72 3.78
C HIS A 32 -10.84 6.42 2.52
N LEU A 33 -11.23 7.70 2.61
CA LEU A 33 -11.79 8.43 1.48
C LEU A 33 -10.77 8.61 0.32
N PRO A 34 -9.50 9.00 0.53
CA PRO A 34 -8.50 9.02 -0.54
C PRO A 34 -8.35 7.67 -1.24
N LEU A 35 -8.40 6.56 -0.48
CA LEU A 35 -8.38 5.21 -1.06
C LEU A 35 -9.64 4.93 -1.88
N LEU A 36 -10.82 5.39 -1.45
CA LEU A 36 -12.04 5.29 -2.25
C LEU A 36 -11.95 6.11 -3.54
N MET A 37 -11.39 7.31 -3.49
CA MET A 37 -11.18 8.16 -4.68
C MET A 37 -10.19 7.53 -5.65
N TRP A 38 -9.16 6.85 -5.13
CA TRP A 38 -8.24 6.06 -5.93
C TRP A 38 -8.96 4.93 -6.69
N PHE A 39 -9.89 4.22 -6.04
CA PHE A 39 -10.74 3.23 -6.72
C PHE A 39 -11.72 3.85 -7.73
N ALA A 40 -12.27 5.04 -7.44
CA ALA A 40 -13.13 5.76 -8.36
C ALA A 40 -12.38 6.11 -9.66
N TRP A 41 -11.16 6.61 -9.53
CA TRP A 41 -10.27 6.83 -10.67
C TRP A 41 -9.94 5.50 -11.40
N GLY A 42 -9.70 4.41 -10.67
CA GLY A 42 -9.47 3.09 -11.25
C GLY A 42 -10.64 2.55 -12.09
N MET A 43 -11.88 2.89 -11.74
CA MET A 43 -13.04 2.56 -12.60
C MET A 43 -13.00 3.31 -13.93
N ALA A 44 -12.61 4.60 -13.92
CA ALA A 44 -12.44 5.37 -15.15
C ALA A 44 -11.25 4.84 -15.99
N PHE A 45 -10.14 4.52 -15.33
CA PHE A 45 -8.94 3.94 -15.97
C PHE A 45 -9.22 2.61 -16.70
N THR A 46 -10.16 1.81 -16.18
CA THR A 46 -10.51 0.50 -16.76
C THR A 46 -11.65 0.57 -17.78
N ASP A 47 -11.98 1.75 -18.30
CA ASP A 47 -13.18 2.08 -19.09
C ASP A 47 -14.48 1.49 -18.51
N TYR A 48 -14.62 1.48 -17.18
CA TYR A 48 -15.73 0.88 -16.44
C TYR A 48 -15.91 -0.64 -16.62
N ASP A 49 -15.01 -1.32 -17.33
CA ASP A 49 -14.94 -2.79 -17.37
C ASP A 49 -14.12 -3.31 -16.17
N PHE A 50 -14.60 -2.98 -14.97
CA PHE A 50 -14.02 -3.48 -13.74
C PHE A 50 -14.31 -4.97 -13.52
N ARG A 51 -14.90 -5.71 -14.47
CA ARG A 51 -15.06 -7.17 -14.39
C ARG A 51 -13.87 -7.90 -15.01
N ASN A 52 -13.19 -7.26 -15.97
CA ASN A 52 -12.02 -7.80 -16.63
C ASN A 52 -10.79 -7.79 -15.71
N ARG A 53 -10.28 -8.99 -15.42
CA ARG A 53 -9.13 -9.17 -14.53
C ARG A 53 -7.84 -8.58 -15.11
N SER A 54 -7.67 -8.59 -16.43
CA SER A 54 -6.49 -7.99 -17.07
C SER A 54 -6.45 -6.49 -16.79
N ARG A 55 -7.57 -5.80 -17.03
CA ARG A 55 -7.68 -4.35 -16.81
C ARG A 55 -7.44 -3.95 -15.35
N ARG A 56 -7.94 -4.76 -14.40
CA ARG A 56 -7.63 -4.55 -12.97
C ARG A 56 -6.14 -4.71 -12.66
N MET A 57 -5.48 -5.68 -13.28
CA MET A 57 -4.05 -5.88 -13.10
C MET A 57 -3.25 -4.73 -13.74
N ASP A 58 -3.68 -4.25 -14.92
CA ASP A 58 -3.07 -3.09 -15.58
C ASP A 58 -3.20 -1.83 -14.72
N PHE A 59 -4.35 -1.63 -14.06
CA PHE A 59 -4.54 -0.56 -13.07
C PHE A 59 -3.56 -0.66 -11.90
N ILE A 60 -3.40 -1.86 -11.30
CA ILE A 60 -2.46 -2.05 -10.18
C ILE A 60 -1.02 -1.79 -10.64
N ARG A 61 -0.62 -2.29 -11.82
CA ARG A 61 0.73 -2.08 -12.37
C ARG A 61 1.03 -0.61 -12.63
N HIS A 62 0.10 0.08 -13.30
CA HIS A 62 0.24 1.51 -13.60
C HIS A 62 0.45 2.33 -12.32
N ASN A 63 -0.26 2.01 -11.23
CA ASN A 63 -0.06 2.65 -9.94
C ASN A 63 1.33 2.41 -9.33
N GLY A 64 1.87 1.21 -9.51
CA GLY A 64 3.24 0.90 -9.09
C GLY A 64 4.29 1.67 -9.85
N ASP A 65 4.14 1.70 -11.18
CA ASP A 65 5.04 2.44 -12.06
C ASP A 65 5.01 3.95 -11.71
N LEU A 66 3.81 4.50 -11.50
CA LEU A 66 3.61 5.87 -11.03
C LEU A 66 4.29 6.11 -9.67
N LEU A 67 4.10 5.22 -8.70
CA LEU A 67 4.69 5.33 -7.36
C LEU A 67 6.22 5.29 -7.40
N ILE A 68 6.80 4.43 -8.23
CA ILE A 68 8.25 4.34 -8.39
C ILE A 68 8.81 5.62 -9.02
N ILE A 69 8.20 6.12 -10.09
CA ILE A 69 8.66 7.35 -10.74
C ILE A 69 8.49 8.55 -9.81
N TYR A 70 7.36 8.64 -9.12
CA TYR A 70 7.14 9.67 -8.10
C TYR A 70 8.20 9.61 -7.01
N ALA A 71 8.53 8.42 -6.49
CA ALA A 71 9.56 8.26 -5.48
C ALA A 71 10.95 8.68 -5.98
N LEU A 72 11.30 8.35 -7.24
CA LEU A 72 12.56 8.78 -7.85
C LEU A 72 12.64 10.31 -7.98
N ILE A 73 11.56 10.95 -8.45
CA ILE A 73 11.47 12.41 -8.53
C ILE A 73 11.57 13.04 -7.14
N ALA A 74 10.86 12.49 -6.14
CA ALA A 74 10.88 13.00 -4.79
C ALA A 74 12.26 12.87 -4.12
N ILE A 75 12.94 11.74 -4.29
CA ILE A 75 14.31 11.53 -3.78
C ILE A 75 15.28 12.48 -4.48
N ALA A 76 15.24 12.58 -5.82
CA ALA A 76 16.11 13.48 -6.56
C ALA A 76 15.87 14.96 -6.19
N GLY A 77 14.60 15.36 -6.07
CA GLY A 77 14.21 16.70 -5.62
C GLY A 77 14.63 16.98 -4.18
N GLY A 78 14.50 16.00 -3.28
CA GLY A 78 14.96 16.11 -1.89
C GLY A 78 16.48 16.25 -1.78
N ILE A 79 17.25 15.46 -2.54
CA ILE A 79 18.71 15.59 -2.61
C ILE A 79 19.10 16.96 -3.15
N LEU A 80 18.49 17.41 -4.25
CA LEU A 80 18.74 18.73 -4.82
C LEU A 80 18.43 19.85 -3.83
N THR A 81 17.30 19.73 -3.12
CA THR A 81 16.90 20.67 -2.06
C THR A 81 17.95 20.73 -0.95
N ALA A 82 18.38 19.58 -0.42
CA ALA A 82 19.37 19.51 0.64
C ALA A 82 20.71 20.12 0.23
N ILE A 83 21.17 19.82 -0.99
CA ILE A 83 22.41 20.39 -1.55
C ILE A 83 22.25 21.91 -1.73
N THR A 84 21.14 22.38 -2.26
CA THR A 84 20.92 23.80 -2.51
C THR A 84 20.90 24.60 -1.21
N ILE A 85 20.13 24.15 -0.22
CA ILE A 85 20.09 24.81 1.10
C ILE A 85 21.49 24.79 1.73
N GLY A 86 22.18 23.65 1.72
CA GLY A 86 23.53 23.53 2.29
C GLY A 86 24.58 24.42 1.60
N LEU A 87 24.50 24.60 0.27
CA LEU A 87 25.40 25.46 -0.49
C LEU A 87 25.23 26.94 -0.10
N PHE A 88 23.98 27.40 -0.02
CA PHE A 88 23.70 28.80 0.37
C PHE A 88 24.02 29.05 1.85
N ASP A 89 23.75 28.08 2.72
CA ASP A 89 24.12 28.17 4.14
C ASP A 89 25.65 28.29 4.31
N SER A 90 26.44 27.58 3.49
CA SER A 90 27.92 27.64 3.52
C SER A 90 28.52 29.01 3.21
N ILE A 91 27.77 29.88 2.52
CA ILE A 91 28.17 31.27 2.22
C ILE A 91 27.44 32.29 3.10
N GLY A 92 26.78 31.83 4.16
CA GLY A 92 26.09 32.66 5.15
C GLY A 92 24.70 33.14 4.73
N LEU A 93 24.06 32.49 3.75
CA LEU A 93 22.71 32.83 3.28
C LEU A 93 21.68 31.79 3.71
N SER A 94 20.79 32.16 4.64
CA SER A 94 19.72 31.30 5.12
C SER A 94 18.49 31.34 4.19
N ILE A 95 18.53 30.58 3.10
CA ILE A 95 17.43 30.54 2.11
C ILE A 95 16.34 29.51 2.40
N GLY A 96 16.44 28.78 3.53
CA GLY A 96 15.61 27.60 3.81
C GLY A 96 14.11 27.84 3.72
N GLU A 97 13.60 28.87 4.41
CA GLU A 97 12.17 29.22 4.41
C GLU A 97 11.69 29.62 3.01
N PHE A 98 12.41 30.54 2.36
CA PHE A 98 12.09 30.98 1.00
C PHE A 98 12.05 29.80 0.02
N TYR A 99 13.04 28.90 0.08
CA TYR A 99 13.12 27.74 -0.79
C TYR A 99 11.99 26.74 -0.50
N ALA A 100 11.64 26.53 0.76
CA ALA A 100 10.54 25.66 1.15
C ALA A 100 9.20 26.17 0.63
N GLU A 101 8.87 27.42 0.90
CA GLU A 101 7.57 28.00 0.56
C GLU A 101 7.35 28.15 -0.95
N ASN A 102 8.41 28.45 -1.71
CA ASN A 102 8.28 28.77 -3.13
C ASN A 102 8.65 27.60 -4.05
N ILE A 103 9.69 26.83 -3.70
CA ILE A 103 10.26 25.81 -4.61
C ILE A 103 9.83 24.41 -4.17
N ILE A 104 9.94 24.06 -2.88
CA ILE A 104 9.54 22.72 -2.42
C ILE A 104 8.05 22.50 -2.60
N ILE A 105 7.21 23.47 -2.21
CA ILE A 105 5.74 23.34 -2.37
C ILE A 105 5.37 23.19 -3.85
N ALA A 106 5.94 24.00 -4.74
CA ALA A 106 5.69 23.91 -6.18
C ALA A 106 6.21 22.59 -6.79
N GLY A 107 7.39 22.13 -6.36
CA GLY A 107 7.96 20.86 -6.77
C GLY A 107 7.12 19.68 -6.32
N ALA A 108 6.69 19.66 -5.05
CA ALA A 108 5.84 18.61 -4.49
C ALA A 108 4.45 18.58 -5.17
N ALA A 109 3.86 19.74 -5.46
CA ALA A 109 2.57 19.82 -6.15
C ALA A 109 2.64 19.34 -7.61
N SER A 110 3.75 19.61 -8.30
CA SER A 110 3.95 19.20 -9.70
C SER A 110 4.43 17.76 -9.86
N ALA A 111 5.11 17.19 -8.85
CA ALA A 111 5.74 15.87 -8.93
C ALA A 111 4.78 14.73 -9.33
N PRO A 112 3.55 14.59 -8.79
CA PRO A 112 2.62 13.54 -9.22
C PRO A 112 2.21 13.66 -10.70
N VAL A 113 2.04 14.90 -11.19
CA VAL A 113 1.64 15.17 -12.57
C VAL A 113 2.77 14.83 -13.53
N VAL A 114 4.00 15.25 -13.20
CA VAL A 114 5.20 14.90 -13.96
C VAL A 114 5.43 13.39 -13.94
N ALA A 115 5.24 12.74 -12.79
CA ALA A 115 5.35 11.29 -12.68
C ALA A 115 4.35 10.57 -13.59
N ALA A 116 3.08 11.00 -13.61
CA ALA A 116 2.07 10.43 -14.50
C ALA A 116 2.43 10.61 -15.98
N PHE A 117 2.86 11.81 -16.36
CA PHE A 117 3.30 12.10 -17.73
C PHE A 117 4.46 11.21 -18.17
N ILE A 118 5.48 11.02 -17.31
CA ILE A 118 6.63 10.15 -17.61
C ILE A 118 6.19 8.69 -17.72
N THR A 119 5.31 8.23 -16.82
CA THR A 119 4.81 6.86 -16.82
C THR A 119 4.08 6.51 -18.12
N ASP A 120 3.26 7.43 -18.61
CA ASP A 120 2.50 7.24 -19.85
C ASP A 120 3.37 7.40 -21.11
N SER A 121 4.37 8.28 -21.06
CA SER A 121 5.26 8.56 -22.20
C SER A 121 6.31 7.46 -22.42
N TYR A 122 6.76 6.79 -21.35
CA TYR A 122 7.87 5.82 -21.40
C TYR A 122 7.57 4.46 -20.76
N PRO A 123 6.47 3.78 -21.14
CA PRO A 123 6.04 2.52 -20.49
C PRO A 123 7.06 1.38 -20.63
N ALA A 124 7.87 1.39 -21.70
CA ALA A 124 8.89 0.37 -21.92
C ALA A 124 10.01 0.37 -20.86
N LEU A 125 10.32 1.53 -20.28
CA LEU A 125 11.34 1.67 -19.22
C LEU A 125 10.83 1.13 -17.87
N LEU A 126 9.51 1.18 -17.63
CA LEU A 126 8.91 0.93 -16.31
C LEU A 126 8.46 -0.51 -16.13
N ASN A 127 7.96 -1.13 -17.20
CA ASN A 127 7.58 -2.55 -17.26
C ASN A 127 8.72 -3.54 -16.89
N ARG A 128 9.95 -3.05 -16.76
CA ARG A 128 11.12 -3.82 -16.29
C ARG A 128 11.66 -3.35 -14.95
N THR A 129 11.52 -2.06 -14.63
CA THR A 129 12.10 -1.48 -13.42
C THR A 129 11.41 -1.98 -12.15
N ALA A 130 10.07 -2.00 -12.11
CA ALA A 130 9.34 -2.41 -10.91
C ALA A 130 9.62 -3.87 -10.48
N PRO A 131 9.58 -4.87 -11.38
CA PRO A 131 9.93 -6.25 -11.03
C PRO A 131 11.39 -6.44 -10.62
N LEU A 132 12.32 -5.68 -11.22
CA LEU A 132 13.73 -5.73 -10.87
C LEU A 132 13.98 -5.20 -9.45
N ILE A 133 13.43 -4.03 -9.12
CA ILE A 133 13.52 -3.46 -7.77
C ILE A 133 12.90 -4.43 -6.77
N ALA A 134 11.69 -4.92 -7.03
CA ALA A 134 11.04 -5.89 -6.15
C ALA A 134 11.87 -7.17 -5.98
N GLY A 135 12.52 -7.67 -7.03
CA GLY A 135 13.41 -8.84 -6.96
C GLY A 135 14.67 -8.61 -6.11
N ILE A 136 15.22 -7.39 -6.09
CA ILE A 136 16.37 -7.02 -5.24
C ILE A 136 15.95 -6.88 -3.78
N PHE A 137 14.82 -6.21 -3.53
CA PHE A 137 14.33 -5.96 -2.18
C PHE A 137 13.70 -7.18 -1.52
N SER A 138 13.14 -8.13 -2.29
CA SER A 138 12.53 -9.37 -1.77
C SER A 138 13.42 -10.14 -0.78
N PRO A 139 14.67 -10.53 -1.12
CA PRO A 139 15.55 -11.26 -0.20
C PRO A 139 16.00 -10.39 0.98
N LEU A 140 16.21 -9.09 0.77
CA LEU A 140 16.59 -8.17 1.83
C LEU A 140 15.50 -8.05 2.88
N VAL A 141 14.26 -7.82 2.45
CA VAL A 141 13.10 -7.77 3.33
C VAL A 141 12.90 -9.10 4.04
N LEU A 142 13.00 -10.23 3.33
CA LEU A 142 12.92 -11.55 3.96
C LEU A 142 13.94 -11.71 5.10
N LEU A 143 15.20 -11.33 4.85
CA LEU A 143 16.26 -11.37 5.87
C LEU A 143 15.91 -10.48 7.06
N THR A 144 15.46 -9.25 6.81
CA THR A 144 15.04 -8.32 7.88
C THR A 144 13.91 -8.91 8.71
N LEU A 145 12.88 -9.51 8.08
CA LEU A 145 11.76 -10.11 8.81
C LEU A 145 12.18 -11.30 9.66
N ILE A 146 13.08 -12.16 9.15
CA ILE A 146 13.62 -13.29 9.91
C ILE A 146 14.42 -12.79 11.12
N ILE A 147 15.36 -11.87 10.89
CA ILE A 147 16.19 -11.30 11.98
C ILE A 147 15.29 -10.66 13.04
N PHE A 148 14.29 -9.91 12.59
CA PHE A 148 13.37 -9.22 13.48
C PHE A 148 12.50 -10.18 14.30
N LEU A 149 11.97 -11.25 13.70
CA LEU A 149 11.24 -12.31 14.43
C LEU A 149 12.13 -12.98 15.49
N VAL A 150 13.37 -13.32 15.14
CA VAL A 150 14.33 -13.90 16.08
C VAL A 150 14.65 -12.92 17.21
N ALA A 151 14.95 -11.65 16.88
CA ALA A 151 15.25 -10.62 17.86
C ALA A 151 14.08 -10.38 18.82
N MET A 152 12.85 -10.39 18.32
CA MET A 152 11.65 -10.28 19.14
C MET A 152 11.51 -11.45 20.12
N ALA A 153 11.69 -12.68 19.64
CA ALA A 153 11.62 -13.88 20.47
C ALA A 153 12.70 -13.89 21.56
N VAL A 154 13.93 -13.48 21.24
CA VAL A 154 15.05 -13.40 22.20
C VAL A 154 14.86 -12.26 23.20
N ALA A 155 14.38 -11.10 22.76
CA ALA A 155 14.19 -9.95 23.64
C ALA A 155 13.03 -10.12 24.63
N GLY A 156 12.17 -11.14 24.44
CA GLY A 156 10.96 -11.35 25.24
C GLY A 156 10.01 -10.15 25.22
N LYS A 157 10.15 -9.24 24.24
CA LYS A 157 9.31 -8.06 24.12
C LYS A 157 7.99 -8.46 23.50
N ASP A 158 6.92 -8.15 24.22
CA ASP A 158 5.58 -8.57 23.86
C ASP A 158 4.94 -7.60 22.85
N PRO A 159 4.60 -8.04 21.62
CA PRO A 159 3.88 -7.25 20.61
C PRO A 159 2.58 -6.61 21.11
N TYR A 160 2.02 -7.22 22.15
CA TYR A 160 0.63 -7.08 22.56
C TYR A 160 0.38 -5.74 23.24
N ASN A 161 1.40 -5.01 23.69
CA ASN A 161 1.21 -3.79 24.49
C ASN A 161 1.56 -2.47 23.78
N ASN A 162 2.33 -2.49 22.68
CA ASN A 162 2.69 -1.26 21.97
C ASN A 162 1.84 -1.02 20.70
N ARG A 163 1.20 0.14 20.57
CA ARG A 163 0.35 0.50 19.42
C ARG A 163 1.18 0.83 18.18
N ASP A 164 2.33 1.47 18.37
CA ASP A 164 3.23 1.85 17.28
C ASP A 164 3.78 0.61 16.57
N PHE A 165 3.98 -0.46 17.35
CA PHE A 165 4.41 -1.75 16.87
C PHE A 165 3.44 -2.32 15.82
N LEU A 166 2.14 -2.37 16.13
CA LEU A 166 1.10 -2.88 15.22
C LEU A 166 0.96 -2.03 13.94
N LEU A 167 1.14 -0.71 14.04
CA LEU A 167 1.10 0.18 12.88
C LEU A 167 2.25 -0.15 11.92
N ILE A 168 3.47 -0.30 12.45
CA ILE A 168 4.65 -0.65 11.65
C ILE A 168 4.46 -2.00 10.94
N PHE A 169 3.85 -3.01 11.59
CA PHE A 169 3.53 -4.27 10.90
C PHE A 169 2.56 -4.10 9.75
N ASN A 170 1.48 -3.34 9.93
CA ASN A 170 0.52 -3.13 8.86
C ASN A 170 1.18 -2.48 7.64
N VAL A 171 2.00 -1.45 7.86
CA VAL A 171 2.76 -0.80 6.79
C VAL A 171 3.75 -1.77 6.14
N MET A 172 4.45 -2.56 6.95
CA MET A 172 5.37 -3.60 6.48
C MET A 172 4.64 -4.66 5.63
N LEU A 173 3.50 -5.18 6.07
CA LEU A 173 2.71 -6.19 5.36
C LEU A 173 2.21 -5.66 4.01
N LEU A 174 1.74 -4.42 3.96
CA LEU A 174 1.40 -3.76 2.70
C LEU A 174 2.62 -3.64 1.79
N GLY A 175 3.78 -3.29 2.34
CA GLY A 175 5.06 -3.25 1.61
C GLY A 175 5.46 -4.61 1.05
N VAL A 176 5.36 -5.69 1.83
CA VAL A 176 5.64 -7.05 1.37
C VAL A 176 4.66 -7.49 0.29
N MET A 177 3.36 -7.20 0.46
CA MET A 177 2.36 -7.49 -0.56
C MET A 177 2.68 -6.77 -1.87
N ALA A 178 3.07 -5.49 -1.82
CA ALA A 178 3.52 -4.75 -2.99
C ALA A 178 4.73 -5.44 -3.64
N ILE A 179 5.77 -5.78 -2.86
CA ILE A 179 6.96 -6.48 -3.37
C ILE A 179 6.59 -7.78 -4.08
N ILE A 180 5.71 -8.61 -3.48
CA ILE A 180 5.30 -9.88 -4.10
C ILE A 180 4.56 -9.63 -5.41
N ILE A 181 3.61 -8.69 -5.43
CA ILE A 181 2.84 -8.34 -6.63
C ILE A 181 3.79 -7.89 -7.74
N TYR A 182 4.69 -6.94 -7.46
CA TYR A 182 5.59 -6.38 -8.49
C TYR A 182 6.67 -7.35 -8.96
N SER A 183 7.22 -8.16 -8.05
CA SER A 183 8.21 -9.19 -8.39
C SER A 183 7.62 -10.23 -9.36
N VAL A 184 6.31 -10.48 -9.24
CA VAL A 184 5.59 -11.44 -10.08
C VAL A 184 5.03 -10.82 -11.37
N SER A 185 4.80 -9.50 -11.39
CA SER A 185 4.11 -8.82 -12.48
C SER A 185 4.97 -8.48 -13.71
N GLY A 186 6.20 -9.00 -13.79
CA GLY A 186 7.16 -8.67 -14.85
C GLY A 186 6.97 -9.40 -16.18
N THR A 187 7.50 -8.81 -17.25
CA THR A 187 7.54 -9.42 -18.59
C THR A 187 8.28 -10.76 -18.61
N GLN A 188 8.07 -11.59 -19.64
CA GLN A 188 8.66 -12.93 -19.68
C GLN A 188 10.20 -12.97 -19.59
N ALA A 189 10.88 -11.88 -20.00
CA ALA A 189 12.33 -11.71 -19.89
C ALA A 189 12.79 -11.25 -18.48
N ALA A 190 11.88 -10.73 -17.66
CA ALA A 190 12.10 -10.32 -16.28
C ALA A 190 11.52 -11.35 -15.27
N LYS A 191 11.27 -12.60 -15.72
CA LYS A 191 10.72 -13.64 -14.86
C LYS A 191 11.66 -13.91 -13.67
N PRO A 192 11.13 -13.99 -12.44
CA PRO A 192 11.91 -14.40 -11.28
C PRO A 192 12.67 -15.70 -11.54
N GLY A 193 14.00 -15.65 -11.36
CA GLY A 193 14.81 -16.86 -11.33
C GLY A 193 14.35 -17.82 -10.22
N LYS A 194 14.84 -19.07 -10.26
CA LYS A 194 14.46 -20.10 -9.27
C LYS A 194 14.67 -19.63 -7.82
N PHE A 195 15.74 -18.91 -7.55
CA PHE A 195 16.02 -18.29 -6.25
C PHE A 195 14.92 -17.31 -5.83
N ASN A 196 14.60 -16.32 -6.67
CA ASN A 196 13.60 -15.30 -6.35
C ASN A 196 12.20 -15.92 -6.13
N ARG A 197 11.84 -16.97 -6.88
CA ARG A 197 10.58 -17.73 -6.63
C ARG A 197 10.49 -18.30 -5.22
N ILE A 198 11.58 -18.93 -4.76
CA ILE A 198 11.64 -19.51 -3.42
C ILE A 198 11.63 -18.40 -2.38
N VAL A 199 12.37 -17.31 -2.60
CA VAL A 199 12.38 -16.15 -1.71
C VAL A 199 10.98 -15.58 -1.53
N LEU A 200 10.24 -15.33 -2.62
CA LEU A 200 8.87 -14.83 -2.56
C LEU A 200 7.94 -15.79 -1.80
N PHE A 201 8.09 -17.10 -2.04
CA PHE A 201 7.31 -18.10 -1.33
C PHE A 201 7.58 -18.07 0.18
N VAL A 202 8.85 -18.10 0.60
CA VAL A 202 9.22 -18.02 2.02
C VAL A 202 8.81 -16.67 2.62
N LEU A 203 8.97 -15.57 1.89
CA LEU A 203 8.53 -14.23 2.29
C LEU A 203 7.03 -14.20 2.58
N SER A 204 6.21 -14.84 1.75
CA SER A 204 4.77 -14.95 1.99
C SER A 204 4.44 -15.75 3.25
N ILE A 205 5.16 -16.84 3.54
CA ILE A 205 4.98 -17.64 4.76
C ILE A 205 5.32 -16.81 6.00
N ILE A 206 6.49 -16.15 6.00
CA ILE A 206 6.94 -15.33 7.11
C ILE A 206 5.97 -14.17 7.36
N SER A 207 5.45 -13.56 6.29
CA SER A 207 4.45 -12.48 6.40
C SER A 207 3.15 -12.97 7.00
N ILE A 208 2.66 -14.14 6.60
CA ILE A 208 1.47 -14.77 7.21
C ILE A 208 1.70 -15.02 8.70
N ALA A 209 2.87 -15.54 9.09
CA ALA A 209 3.20 -15.76 10.50
C ALA A 209 3.18 -14.45 11.31
N ILE A 210 3.75 -13.39 10.75
CA ILE A 210 3.76 -12.05 11.36
C ILE A 210 2.34 -11.48 11.49
N ASP A 211 1.53 -11.61 10.44
CA ASP A 211 0.13 -11.15 10.43
C ASP A 211 -0.72 -11.90 11.48
N LEU A 212 -0.49 -13.22 11.64
CA LEU A 212 -1.13 -13.99 12.70
C LEU A 212 -0.74 -13.52 14.11
N VAL A 213 0.52 -13.12 14.33
CA VAL A 213 0.96 -12.51 15.60
C VAL A 213 0.33 -11.14 15.82
N ALA A 214 0.19 -10.33 14.76
CA ALA A 214 -0.50 -9.05 14.85
C ALA A 214 -1.99 -9.23 15.18
N LEU A 215 -2.66 -10.18 14.52
CA LEU A 215 -4.05 -10.54 14.78
C LEU A 215 -4.25 -11.04 16.20
N SER A 216 -3.39 -11.93 16.72
CA SER A 216 -3.50 -12.40 18.10
C SER A 216 -3.38 -11.26 19.10
N ALA A 217 -2.47 -10.30 18.86
CA ALA A 217 -2.33 -9.10 19.67
C ALA A 217 -3.58 -8.19 19.63
N ILE A 218 -4.20 -8.03 18.46
CA ILE A 218 -5.43 -7.24 18.33
C ILE A 218 -6.60 -7.93 19.04
N PHE A 219 -6.75 -9.25 18.91
CA PHE A 219 -7.78 -10.03 19.60
C PHE A 219 -7.66 -9.94 21.12
N TYR A 220 -6.43 -10.04 21.66
CA TYR A 220 -6.18 -9.86 23.09
C TYR A 220 -6.66 -8.49 23.58
N ARG A 221 -6.31 -7.41 22.86
CA ARG A 221 -6.73 -6.04 23.19
C ARG A 221 -8.22 -5.79 23.03
N LEU A 222 -8.90 -6.50 22.13
CA LEU A 222 -10.34 -6.42 21.97
C LEU A 222 -11.06 -7.03 23.18
N GLY A 223 -10.53 -8.14 23.71
CA GLY A 223 -11.04 -8.78 24.92
C GLY A 223 -10.91 -7.90 26.16
N GLU A 224 -9.75 -7.25 26.35
CA GLU A 224 -9.50 -6.42 27.54
C GLU A 224 -10.15 -5.03 27.49
N TYR A 225 -10.11 -4.35 26.35
CA TYR A 225 -10.43 -2.91 26.25
C TYR A 225 -11.68 -2.63 25.40
N GLY A 226 -12.50 -3.64 25.10
CA GLY A 226 -13.73 -3.51 24.32
C GLY A 226 -13.56 -3.17 22.83
N LEU A 227 -14.67 -3.14 22.11
CA LEU A 227 -14.73 -2.91 20.67
C LEU A 227 -14.82 -1.41 20.35
N THR A 228 -13.83 -0.88 19.62
CA THR A 228 -13.82 0.51 19.12
C THR A 228 -13.77 0.52 17.59
N PRO A 229 -14.21 1.60 16.92
CA PRO A 229 -14.18 1.70 15.45
C PRO A 229 -12.77 1.41 14.91
N ASN A 230 -11.75 2.03 15.51
CA ASN A 230 -10.36 1.86 15.11
C ASN A 230 -9.88 0.41 15.23
N LYS A 231 -10.18 -0.29 16.33
CA LYS A 231 -9.77 -1.69 16.50
C LYS A 231 -10.46 -2.61 15.51
N LEU A 232 -11.75 -2.40 15.25
CA LEU A 232 -12.51 -3.17 14.27
C LEU A 232 -11.92 -2.97 12.86
N ALA A 233 -11.57 -1.72 12.53
CA ALA A 233 -10.98 -1.38 11.25
C ALA A 233 -9.65 -2.10 11.01
N VAL A 234 -8.76 -2.03 12.01
CA VAL A 234 -7.44 -2.66 11.96
C VAL A 234 -7.56 -4.19 11.91
N LEU A 235 -8.45 -4.79 12.72
CA LEU A 235 -8.70 -6.22 12.72
C LEU A 235 -9.16 -6.72 11.35
N ALA A 236 -10.19 -6.08 10.78
CA ALA A 236 -10.73 -6.50 9.49
C ALA A 236 -9.72 -6.28 8.35
N SER A 237 -8.97 -5.17 8.37
CA SER A 237 -7.89 -4.92 7.40
C SER A 237 -6.81 -6.03 7.46
N ASN A 238 -6.38 -6.43 8.65
CA ASN A 238 -5.43 -7.55 8.81
C ASN A 238 -6.03 -8.87 8.30
N ILE A 239 -7.30 -9.18 8.60
CA ILE A 239 -7.96 -10.38 8.07
C ILE A 239 -7.99 -10.36 6.52
N LEU A 240 -8.26 -9.21 5.91
CA LEU A 240 -8.26 -9.08 4.45
C LEU A 240 -6.86 -9.31 3.87
N VAL A 241 -5.83 -8.73 4.48
CA VAL A 241 -4.43 -8.93 4.09
C VAL A 241 -4.03 -10.40 4.27
N LEU A 242 -4.36 -11.02 5.40
CA LEU A 242 -4.08 -12.42 5.68
C LEU A 242 -4.69 -13.35 4.63
N VAL A 243 -5.98 -13.18 4.33
CA VAL A 243 -6.68 -14.01 3.34
C VAL A 243 -6.03 -13.84 1.96
N ASN A 244 -5.72 -12.61 1.56
CA ASN A 244 -5.05 -12.35 0.29
C ASN A 244 -3.64 -12.98 0.25
N LEU A 245 -2.85 -12.83 1.33
CA LEU A 245 -1.52 -13.43 1.47
C LEU A 245 -1.58 -14.96 1.40
N ILE A 246 -2.57 -15.60 2.04
CA ILE A 246 -2.77 -17.05 1.94
C ILE A 246 -3.04 -17.44 0.49
N MET A 247 -3.91 -16.72 -0.23
CA MET A 247 -4.19 -17.02 -1.63
C MET A 247 -2.92 -16.87 -2.48
N ILE A 248 -2.18 -15.78 -2.31
CA ILE A 248 -0.90 -15.53 -3.01
C ILE A 248 0.13 -16.62 -2.68
N MET A 249 0.28 -16.99 -1.41
CA MET A 249 1.18 -18.06 -0.95
C MET A 249 0.82 -19.40 -1.61
N THR A 250 -0.47 -19.75 -1.71
CA THR A 250 -0.88 -20.98 -2.41
C THR A 250 -0.53 -20.97 -3.89
N ASP A 251 -0.57 -19.81 -4.54
CA ASP A 251 -0.19 -19.68 -5.95
C ASP A 251 1.33 -19.72 -6.13
N LEU A 252 2.10 -19.09 -5.23
CA LEU A 252 3.56 -19.21 -5.19
C LEU A 252 4.02 -20.65 -4.94
N PHE A 253 3.31 -21.40 -4.09
CA PHE A 253 3.54 -22.83 -3.92
C PHE A 253 3.33 -23.60 -5.23
N ARG A 254 2.22 -23.34 -5.94
CA ARG A 254 1.94 -23.97 -7.24
C ARG A 254 2.97 -23.60 -8.31
N ILE A 255 3.49 -22.38 -8.29
CA ILE A 255 4.54 -21.92 -9.20
C ILE A 255 5.85 -22.67 -8.92
N ASN A 256 6.24 -22.81 -7.65
CA ASN A 256 7.51 -23.43 -7.28
C ASN A 256 7.50 -24.96 -7.40
N PHE A 257 6.38 -25.62 -7.08
CA PHE A 257 6.32 -27.08 -6.97
C PHE A 257 5.44 -27.76 -8.03
N ARG A 258 4.60 -27.01 -8.78
CA ARG A 258 3.71 -27.56 -9.81
C ARG A 258 3.89 -26.93 -11.19
N ASN A 259 5.02 -26.24 -11.42
CA ASN A 259 5.39 -25.62 -12.71
C ASN A 259 4.28 -24.74 -13.32
N ARG A 260 3.52 -24.03 -12.49
CA ARG A 260 2.51 -23.07 -12.95
C ARG A 260 3.15 -21.73 -13.34
N GLU A 261 2.45 -20.98 -14.18
CA GLU A 261 2.84 -19.63 -14.58
C GLU A 261 2.52 -18.58 -13.49
N PHE A 262 3.32 -17.52 -13.47
CA PHE A 262 3.15 -16.35 -12.61
C PHE A 262 1.80 -15.63 -12.74
N ARG A 263 1.16 -15.75 -13.92
CA ARG A 263 -0.16 -15.19 -14.21
C ARG A 263 -1.24 -15.65 -13.22
N ILE A 264 -1.04 -16.76 -12.50
CA ILE A 264 -1.99 -17.20 -11.47
C ILE A 264 -2.04 -16.21 -10.30
N VAL A 265 -0.89 -15.73 -9.83
CA VAL A 265 -0.82 -14.73 -8.73
C VAL A 265 -1.48 -13.42 -9.15
N GLU A 266 -1.18 -12.94 -10.36
CA GLU A 266 -1.80 -11.72 -10.92
C GLU A 266 -3.33 -11.82 -10.95
N ASN A 267 -3.84 -12.97 -11.40
CA ASN A 267 -5.27 -13.23 -11.41
C ASN A 267 -5.88 -13.25 -10.01
N THR A 268 -5.18 -13.80 -9.03
CA THR A 268 -5.61 -13.82 -7.63
C THR A 268 -5.71 -12.41 -7.07
N VAL A 269 -4.66 -11.60 -7.26
CA VAL A 269 -4.62 -10.19 -6.83
C VAL A 269 -5.73 -9.38 -7.49
N ALA A 270 -5.87 -9.47 -8.82
CA ALA A 270 -6.93 -8.79 -9.57
C ALA A 270 -8.34 -9.26 -9.17
N LYS A 271 -8.50 -10.53 -8.78
CA LYS A 271 -9.78 -11.06 -8.29
C LYS A 271 -10.11 -10.55 -6.89
N TYR A 272 -9.11 -10.34 -6.04
CA TYR A 272 -9.29 -9.90 -4.65
C TYR A 272 -9.49 -8.38 -4.54
N LEU A 273 -9.04 -7.60 -5.52
CA LEU A 273 -9.15 -6.14 -5.54
C LEU A 273 -10.57 -5.58 -5.21
N PRO A 274 -11.70 -6.12 -5.74
CA PRO A 274 -13.04 -5.67 -5.35
C PRO A 274 -13.41 -5.92 -3.89
N VAL A 275 -12.77 -6.90 -3.22
CA VAL A 275 -13.01 -7.18 -1.80
C VAL A 275 -12.47 -6.02 -0.95
N TYR A 276 -11.28 -5.50 -1.29
CA TYR A 276 -10.75 -4.29 -0.67
C TYR A 276 -11.65 -3.07 -0.92
N LEU A 277 -12.16 -2.92 -2.14
CA LEU A 277 -13.11 -1.84 -2.45
C LEU A 277 -14.38 -1.94 -1.60
N ALA A 278 -14.98 -3.12 -1.49
CA ALA A 278 -16.17 -3.33 -0.67
C ALA A 278 -15.93 -2.98 0.80
N TRP A 279 -14.76 -3.37 1.33
CA TRP A 279 -14.35 -3.00 2.69
C TRP A 279 -14.20 -1.49 2.87
N ILE A 280 -13.54 -0.79 1.95
CA ILE A 280 -13.36 0.67 2.01
C ILE A 280 -14.72 1.38 1.97
N ILE A 281 -15.63 0.96 1.09
CA ILE A 281 -17.00 1.49 1.02
C ILE A 281 -17.71 1.29 2.36
N PHE A 282 -17.60 0.09 2.94
CA PHE A 282 -18.20 -0.21 4.24
C PHE A 282 -17.64 0.69 5.36
N VAL A 283 -16.33 0.90 5.41
CA VAL A 283 -15.71 1.81 6.38
C VAL A 283 -16.20 3.24 6.19
N VAL A 284 -16.18 3.76 4.96
CA VAL A 284 -16.55 5.16 4.67
C VAL A 284 -18.02 5.43 5.03
N PHE A 285 -18.94 4.55 4.61
CA PHE A 285 -20.38 4.83 4.73
C PHE A 285 -21.04 4.21 5.97
N CYS A 286 -20.57 3.07 6.46
CA CYS A 286 -21.25 2.36 7.54
C CYS A 286 -20.66 2.65 8.92
N PHE A 287 -19.35 2.90 9.07
CA PHE A 287 -18.76 3.12 10.40
C PHE A 287 -19.33 4.36 11.11
N PRO A 288 -19.43 5.54 10.47
CA PRO A 288 -20.03 6.70 11.13
C PRO A 288 -21.47 6.44 11.59
N LEU A 289 -22.25 5.67 10.82
CA LEU A 289 -23.64 5.31 11.15
C LEU A 289 -23.73 4.33 12.32
N ILE A 290 -22.86 3.32 12.35
CA ILE A 290 -22.86 2.26 13.38
C ILE A 290 -22.35 2.78 14.73
N PHE A 291 -21.31 3.62 14.71
CA PHE A 291 -20.66 4.11 15.92
C PHE A 291 -21.13 5.51 16.36
N GLY A 292 -22.13 6.07 15.66
CA GLY A 292 -22.86 7.27 16.09
C GLY A 292 -22.17 8.60 15.82
N MET A 293 -21.30 8.67 14.81
CA MET A 293 -20.52 9.87 14.39
C MET A 293 -19.72 10.53 15.53
N LYS A 294 -19.56 9.82 16.65
CA LYS A 294 -18.70 10.13 17.78
C LYS A 294 -17.45 9.26 17.76
#